data_AF-A0A915D173-F1
#
_entry.id   AF-A0A915D173-F1
#
_cell.length_a   1.000
_cell.length_b   1.000
_cell.length_c   1.000
_cell.angle_alpha   90.00
_cell.angle_beta   90.00
_cell.angle_gamma   90.00
#
_symmetry.space_group_name_H-M   'P 1'
#
loop_
_entity.id
_entity.type
_entity.pdbx_description
1 polymer ?
#
loop_
_entity_poly.entity_id
_entity_poly.type
_entity_poly.pdbx_seq_one_letter_code
_entity_poly.pdbx_strand_id
1 'polypeptide(L)'
;MSTPSKKRRVIPLQDKKRIIARVDEKKSYAEIGTEFGGLSKSTISTILKERKAVLSANEEGRNAKRARMKTAAHDDLEESVLQWLKDARSENIPVNGPLLTRYMETHDVDPAMLRKCDELDEFLAKERIKKMKQNQITNYFCPAD
;
A
#
# COMPACT_ATOMS: atom_id res chain seq x y z
N MET A 1 32.45 -26.45 -17.13
CA MET A 1 32.44 -24.97 -17.10
C MET A 1 31.12 -24.50 -16.46
N SER A 2 31.15 -24.01 -15.22
CA SER A 2 29.94 -23.47 -14.56
C SER A 2 29.72 -22.04 -15.06
N THR A 3 28.70 -21.81 -15.88
CA THR A 3 28.33 -20.45 -16.29
C THR A 3 27.78 -19.69 -15.08
N PRO A 4 28.26 -18.47 -14.77
CA PRO A 4 27.76 -17.72 -13.63
C PRO A 4 26.25 -17.47 -13.79
N SER A 5 25.46 -17.86 -12.78
CA SER A 5 24.01 -17.73 -12.83
C SER A 5 23.64 -16.25 -12.98
N LYS A 6 22.89 -15.90 -14.02
CA LYS A 6 22.43 -14.52 -14.23
C LYS A 6 21.48 -14.15 -13.07
N LYS A 7 21.85 -13.14 -12.27
CA LYS A 7 21.01 -12.64 -11.17
C LYS A 7 19.64 -12.22 -11.73
N ARG A 8 18.55 -12.65 -11.10
CA ARG A 8 17.19 -12.29 -11.53
C ARG A 8 17.00 -10.78 -11.38
N ARG A 9 16.56 -10.14 -12.46
CA ARG A 9 16.22 -8.71 -12.46
C ARG A 9 14.79 -8.50 -11.99
N VAL A 10 14.61 -7.50 -11.13
CA VAL A 10 13.29 -7.03 -10.72
C VAL A 10 12.77 -6.04 -11.77
N ILE A 11 11.56 -6.28 -12.29
CA ILE A 11 10.95 -5.43 -13.33
C ILE A 11 9.73 -4.74 -12.70
N PRO A 12 9.72 -3.40 -12.61
CA PRO A 12 8.61 -2.65 -12.01
C PRO A 12 7.36 -2.68 -12.88
N LEU A 13 6.20 -2.44 -12.28
CA LEU A 13 4.89 -2.48 -12.95
C LEU A 13 4.83 -1.54 -14.16
N GLN A 14 5.40 -0.33 -14.06
CA GLN A 14 5.48 0.62 -15.17
C GLN A 14 6.22 0.05 -16.39
N ASP A 15 7.33 -0.66 -16.17
CA ASP A 15 8.12 -1.21 -17.26
C ASP A 15 7.41 -2.42 -17.87
N LYS A 16 6.71 -3.23 -17.07
CA LYS A 16 5.84 -4.29 -17.61
C LYS A 16 4.76 -3.72 -18.54
N LYS A 17 4.10 -2.62 -18.17
CA LYS A 17 3.11 -1.93 -19.03
C LYS A 17 3.75 -1.44 -20.34
N ARG A 18 4.93 -0.81 -20.25
CA ARG A 18 5.66 -0.32 -21.43
C ARG A 18 6.09 -1.46 -22.35
N ILE A 19 6.54 -2.59 -21.80
CA ILE A 19 6.88 -3.79 -22.58
C ILE A 19 5.65 -4.29 -23.35
N ILE A 20 4.48 -4.35 -22.71
CA ILE A 20 3.23 -4.74 -23.38
C ILE A 20 2.90 -3.77 -24.53
N ALA A 21 3.00 -2.46 -24.30
CA ALA A 21 2.77 -1.45 -25.33
C ALA A 21 3.72 -1.62 -26.53
N ARG A 22 5.02 -1.89 -26.30
CA ARG A 22 5.98 -2.13 -27.39
C ARG A 22 5.68 -3.40 -28.18
N VAL A 23 5.15 -4.44 -27.53
CA VAL A 23 4.68 -5.64 -28.23
C VAL A 23 3.45 -5.33 -29.10
N ASP A 24 2.54 -4.47 -28.61
CA ASP A 24 1.36 -4.03 -29.37
C ASP A 24 1.74 -3.17 -30.59
N GLU A 25 2.80 -2.38 -30.47
CA GLU A 25 3.46 -1.68 -31.59
C GLU A 25 4.17 -2.62 -32.58
N LYS A 26 4.07 -3.95 -32.40
CA LYS A 26 4.70 -5.00 -33.22
C LYS A 26 6.24 -4.96 -33.24
N LYS A 27 6.89 -4.39 -32.21
CA LYS A 27 8.35 -4.42 -32.09
C LYS A 27 8.86 -5.83 -31.80
N SER A 28 10.06 -6.13 -32.28
CA SER A 28 10.65 -7.45 -32.09
C SER A 28 11.06 -7.66 -30.64
N TYR A 29 11.00 -8.91 -30.14
CA TYR A 29 11.42 -9.20 -28.77
C TYR A 29 12.92 -8.93 -28.53
N ALA A 30 13.72 -8.92 -29.59
CA ALA A 30 15.13 -8.55 -29.52
C ALA A 30 15.30 -7.04 -29.25
N GLU A 31 14.57 -6.20 -29.99
CA GLU A 31 14.56 -4.74 -29.78
C GLU A 31 14.07 -4.39 -28.37
N ILE A 32 12.95 -4.97 -27.94
CA ILE A 32 12.40 -4.77 -26.60
C ILE A 32 13.39 -5.27 -25.54
N GLY A 33 14.04 -6.42 -25.79
CA GLY A 33 15.08 -6.94 -24.90
C GLY A 33 16.20 -5.95 -24.65
N THR A 34 16.72 -5.34 -25.72
CA THR A 34 17.79 -4.35 -25.69
C THR A 34 17.34 -3.06 -25.02
N GLU A 35 16.17 -2.54 -25.37
CA GLU A 35 15.62 -1.30 -24.80
C GLU A 35 15.47 -1.37 -23.28
N PHE A 36 15.02 -2.51 -22.76
CA PHE A 36 14.78 -2.70 -21.34
C PHE A 36 15.99 -3.34 -20.62
N GLY A 37 17.22 -3.15 -21.11
CA GLY A 37 18.44 -3.54 -20.38
C GLY A 37 18.79 -5.03 -20.46
N GLY A 38 18.62 -5.64 -21.62
CA GLY A 38 19.03 -7.03 -21.89
C GLY A 38 18.07 -8.09 -21.34
N LEU A 39 16.76 -7.86 -21.48
CA LEU A 39 15.73 -8.86 -21.13
C LEU A 39 15.74 -10.03 -22.12
N SER A 40 15.54 -11.24 -21.59
CA SER A 40 15.39 -12.43 -22.43
C SER A 40 14.00 -12.49 -23.05
N LYS A 41 13.91 -13.15 -24.21
CA LYS A 41 12.62 -13.46 -24.87
C LYS A 41 11.66 -14.20 -23.93
N SER A 42 12.18 -15.10 -23.09
CA SER A 42 11.38 -15.82 -22.08
C SER A 42 10.75 -14.88 -21.05
N THR A 43 11.48 -13.85 -20.60
CA THR A 43 10.96 -12.88 -19.63
C THR A 43 9.82 -12.07 -20.23
N ILE A 44 9.98 -11.61 -21.48
CA ILE A 44 8.94 -10.88 -22.22
C ILE A 44 7.70 -11.76 -22.38
N SER A 45 7.86 -13.03 -22.76
CA SER A 45 6.77 -13.99 -22.86
C SER A 45 5.99 -14.16 -21.55
N THR A 46 6.69 -14.29 -20.40
CA THR A 46 6.04 -14.38 -19.09
C THR A 46 5.25 -13.11 -18.75
N ILE A 47 5.80 -11.92 -19.05
CA ILE A 47 5.09 -10.64 -18.84
C ILE A 47 3.81 -10.59 -19.69
N LEU A 48 3.85 -11.09 -20.93
CA LEU A 48 2.67 -11.15 -21.80
C LEU A 48 1.61 -12.15 -21.31
N LYS A 49 2.01 -13.25 -20.67
CA LYS A 49 1.05 -14.16 -20.01
C LYS A 49 0.31 -13.46 -18.87
N GLU A 50 1.01 -12.60 -18.12
CA GLU A 50 0.45 -11.79 -17.03
C GLU A 50 -0.22 -10.49 -17.51
N ARG A 51 -0.43 -10.30 -18.82
CA ARG A 51 -0.89 -9.04 -19.42
C ARG A 51 -2.13 -8.45 -18.73
N LYS A 52 -3.17 -9.27 -18.53
CA LYS A 52 -4.43 -8.81 -17.89
C LYS A 52 -4.18 -8.24 -16.50
N ALA A 53 -3.39 -8.95 -15.68
CA ALA A 53 -3.07 -8.52 -14.32
C ALA A 53 -2.20 -7.26 -14.29
N VAL A 54 -1.27 -7.09 -15.24
CA VAL A 54 -0.45 -5.88 -15.36
C VAL A 54 -1.30 -4.66 -15.70
N LEU A 55 -2.27 -4.81 -16.61
CA LEU A 55 -3.16 -3.74 -17.02
C LEU A 55 -4.14 -3.37 -15.90
N SER A 56 -4.81 -4.35 -15.28
CA SER A 56 -5.74 -4.11 -14.18
C SER A 56 -5.04 -3.44 -12.98
N ALA A 57 -3.84 -3.90 -12.61
CA ALA A 57 -3.04 -3.28 -11.56
C ALA A 57 -2.70 -1.81 -11.86
N ASN A 58 -2.57 -1.45 -13.14
CA ASN A 58 -2.31 -0.06 -13.55
C ASN A 58 -3.57 0.80 -13.43
N GLU A 59 -4.71 0.26 -13.84
CA GLU A 59 -6.02 0.92 -13.78
C GLU A 59 -6.47 1.14 -12.33
N GLU A 60 -6.23 0.17 -11.44
CA GLU A 60 -6.44 0.27 -10.00
C GLU A 60 -5.48 1.27 -9.31
N GLY A 61 -4.58 1.93 -10.05
CA GLY A 61 -3.67 2.93 -9.52
C GLY A 61 -2.58 2.36 -8.61
N ARG A 62 -2.24 1.07 -8.71
CA ARG A 62 -1.16 0.49 -7.90
C ARG A 62 0.17 1.19 -8.20
N ASN A 63 1.01 1.29 -7.17
CA ASN A 63 2.28 2.02 -7.25
C ASN A 63 3.16 1.53 -8.43
N ALA A 64 3.46 2.44 -9.36
CA ALA A 64 4.22 2.20 -10.59
C ALA A 64 5.61 1.59 -10.37
N LYS A 65 6.25 1.88 -9.22
CA LYS A 65 7.57 1.37 -8.84
C LYS A 65 7.52 -0.04 -8.25
N ARG A 66 6.34 -0.53 -7.85
CA ARG A 66 6.17 -1.87 -7.27
C ARG A 66 6.35 -2.92 -8.36
N ALA A 67 7.16 -3.93 -8.11
CA ALA A 67 7.42 -5.00 -9.09
C ALA A 67 6.55 -6.25 -8.90
N ARG A 68 6.13 -6.50 -7.66
CA ARG A 68 5.27 -7.63 -7.28
C ARG A 68 3.82 -7.17 -7.23
N MET A 69 2.95 -7.87 -7.96
CA MET A 69 1.51 -7.64 -7.99
C MET A 69 0.81 -8.55 -6.97
N LYS A 70 1.39 -8.70 -5.76
CA LYS A 70 0.79 -9.52 -4.70
C LYS A 70 -0.42 -8.76 -4.14
N THR A 71 -1.55 -9.45 -4.08
CA THR A 71 -2.76 -9.02 -3.36
C THR A 71 -2.53 -9.09 -1.86
N ALA A 72 -3.36 -8.38 -1.11
CA ALA A 72 -3.32 -8.44 0.33
C ALA A 72 -3.85 -9.81 0.79
N ALA A 73 -3.46 -10.23 2.00
CA ALA A 73 -3.95 -11.50 2.55
C ALA A 73 -5.39 -11.35 3.04
N HIS A 74 -5.74 -10.14 3.49
CA HIS A 74 -7.04 -9.75 4.02
C HIS A 74 -7.42 -8.41 3.40
N ASP A 75 -7.83 -8.43 2.13
CA ASP A 75 -8.11 -7.20 1.35
C ASP A 75 -9.11 -6.28 2.09
N ASP A 76 -10.19 -6.84 2.64
CA ASP A 76 -11.24 -6.09 3.37
C ASP A 76 -10.72 -5.41 4.65
N LEU A 77 -9.87 -6.11 5.40
CA LEU A 77 -9.24 -5.59 6.62
C LEU A 77 -8.23 -4.49 6.27
N GLU A 78 -7.37 -4.74 5.28
CA GLU A 78 -6.37 -3.76 4.86
C GLU A 78 -7.05 -2.49 4.31
N GLU A 79 -8.20 -2.62 3.64
CA GLU A 79 -9.00 -1.47 3.17
C GLU A 79 -9.61 -0.68 4.34
N SER A 80 -10.23 -1.35 5.32
CA SER A 80 -10.82 -0.67 6.48
C SER A 80 -9.76 0.06 7.31
N VAL A 81 -8.60 -0.57 7.52
CA VAL A 81 -7.44 0.02 8.20
C VAL A 81 -6.89 1.21 7.43
N LEU A 82 -6.81 1.11 6.09
CA LEU A 82 -6.36 2.22 5.25
C LEU A 82 -7.32 3.40 5.32
N GLN A 83 -8.63 3.15 5.36
CA GLN A 83 -9.64 4.20 5.49
C GLN A 83 -9.50 4.93 6.83
N TRP A 84 -9.47 4.18 7.94
CA TRP A 84 -9.23 4.77 9.26
C TRP A 84 -7.92 5.55 9.35
N LEU A 85 -6.85 5.04 8.74
CA LEU A 85 -5.57 5.74 8.72
C LEU A 85 -5.66 7.09 7.98
N LYS A 86 -6.46 7.18 6.91
CA LYS A 86 -6.72 8.45 6.22
C LYS A 86 -7.49 9.41 7.10
N ASP A 87 -8.53 8.92 7.77
CA ASP A 87 -9.38 9.72 8.66
C ASP A 87 -8.56 10.26 9.85
N ALA A 88 -7.80 9.39 10.53
CA ALA A 88 -6.91 9.78 11.62
C ALA A 88 -5.87 10.83 11.18
N ARG A 89 -5.32 10.71 9.96
CA ARG A 89 -4.40 11.71 9.40
C ARG A 89 -5.09 13.02 9.06
N SER A 90 -6.34 12.98 8.60
CA SER A 90 -7.14 14.19 8.35
C SER A 90 -7.39 14.98 9.65
N GLU A 91 -7.50 14.27 10.77
CA GLU A 91 -7.62 14.83 12.12
C GLU A 91 -6.26 15.20 12.75
N ASN A 92 -5.15 15.07 12.01
CA ASN A 92 -3.78 15.27 12.49
C ASN A 92 -3.42 14.43 13.73
N ILE A 93 -3.99 13.22 13.82
CA ILE A 93 -3.66 12.27 14.88
C ILE A 93 -2.37 11.52 14.47
N PRO A 94 -1.30 11.58 15.27
CA PRO A 94 -0.10 10.81 15.00
C PRO A 94 -0.36 9.33 15.26
N VAL A 95 -0.40 8.53 14.18
CA VAL A 95 -0.59 7.07 14.26
C VAL A 95 0.76 6.38 14.40
N ASN A 96 0.94 5.60 15.46
CA ASN A 96 2.10 4.74 15.69
C ASN A 96 1.73 3.25 15.54
N GLY A 97 2.75 2.38 15.47
CA GLY A 97 2.56 0.94 15.31
C GLY A 97 1.61 0.31 16.35
N PRO A 98 1.79 0.54 17.66
CA PRO A 98 0.90 -0.01 18.69
C PRO A 98 -0.56 0.45 18.56
N LEU A 99 -0.79 1.71 18.18
CA LEU A 99 -2.15 2.22 17.96
C LEU A 99 -2.80 1.53 16.75
N LEU A 100 -2.04 1.32 15.67
CA LEU A 100 -2.49 0.58 14.50
C LEU A 100 -2.80 -0.88 14.86
N THR A 101 -1.93 -1.54 15.62
CA THR A 101 -2.17 -2.92 16.09
C THR A 101 -3.44 -3.00 16.93
N ARG A 102 -3.65 -2.07 17.85
CA ARG A 102 -4.88 -2.02 18.65
C ARG A 102 -6.11 -1.77 17.78
N TYR A 103 -6.02 -0.90 16.78
CA TYR A 103 -7.10 -0.71 15.80
C TYR A 103 -7.39 -2.01 15.07
N MET A 104 -6.37 -2.72 14.56
CA MET A 104 -6.55 -4.01 13.90
C MET A 104 -7.16 -5.05 14.84
N GLU A 105 -6.62 -5.25 16.04
CA GLU A 105 -7.14 -6.20 17.05
C GLU A 105 -8.58 -5.91 17.47
N THR A 106 -8.97 -4.64 17.54
CA THR A 106 -10.35 -4.23 17.87
C THR A 106 -11.31 -4.38 16.70
N HIS A 107 -10.79 -4.38 15.46
CA HIS A 107 -11.56 -4.47 14.22
C HIS A 107 -11.37 -5.83 13.50
N ASP A 108 -10.63 -6.77 14.11
CA ASP A 108 -10.31 -8.12 13.60
C ASP A 108 -11.44 -9.13 13.88
N VAL A 109 -12.70 -8.69 14.09
CA VAL A 109 -13.79 -9.57 14.53
C VAL A 109 -15.07 -9.36 13.69
N ASP A 110 -15.40 -10.42 12.95
CA ASP A 110 -16.69 -10.83 12.33
C ASP A 110 -17.79 -9.73 12.15
N PRO A 111 -18.24 -9.45 10.91
CA PRO A 111 -19.28 -8.44 10.58
C PRO A 111 -20.57 -8.45 11.42
N ALA A 112 -20.87 -9.53 12.15
CA ALA A 112 -22.00 -9.63 13.08
C ALA A 112 -21.83 -8.87 14.41
N MET A 113 -20.64 -8.38 14.75
CA MET A 113 -20.33 -7.80 16.08
C MET A 113 -20.55 -6.28 16.17
N LEU A 114 -21.12 -5.67 15.13
CA LEU A 114 -21.40 -4.23 15.01
C LEU A 114 -22.58 -3.77 15.90
N ARG A 115 -22.48 -3.94 17.22
CA ARG A 115 -23.51 -3.50 18.19
C ARG A 115 -23.01 -2.64 19.35
N LYS A 116 -21.75 -2.20 19.37
CA LYS A 116 -21.29 -1.26 20.41
C LYS A 116 -20.36 -0.18 19.86
N CYS A 117 -20.89 0.63 18.95
CA CYS A 117 -20.25 1.85 18.46
C CYS A 117 -20.02 2.90 19.58
N ASP A 118 -20.68 2.77 20.73
CA ASP A 118 -20.60 3.75 21.83
C ASP A 118 -19.24 3.78 22.56
N GLU A 119 -18.47 2.69 22.53
CA GLU A 119 -17.20 2.59 23.31
C GLU A 119 -16.02 3.35 22.66
N LEU A 120 -16.02 3.49 21.32
CA LEU A 120 -15.01 4.25 20.57
C LEU A 120 -15.19 5.76 20.71
N ASP A 121 -16.43 6.23 20.67
CA ASP A 121 -16.76 7.63 20.94
C ASP A 121 -16.37 8.02 22.37
N GLU A 122 -16.61 7.12 23.33
CA GLU A 122 -16.22 7.34 24.73
C GLU A 122 -14.69 7.38 24.90
N PHE A 123 -13.94 6.53 24.18
CA PHE A 123 -12.48 6.52 24.22
C PHE A 123 -11.85 7.76 23.59
N LEU A 124 -12.32 8.16 22.39
CA LEU A 124 -11.88 9.38 21.74
C LEU A 124 -12.23 10.62 22.57
N ALA A 125 -13.39 10.63 23.25
CA ALA A 125 -13.76 11.68 24.19
C ALA A 125 -12.81 11.73 25.40
N LYS A 126 -12.43 10.58 25.97
CA LYS A 126 -11.46 10.48 27.08
C LYS A 126 -10.09 11.03 26.70
N GLU A 127 -9.57 10.69 25.51
CA GLU A 127 -8.29 11.21 25.02
C GLU A 127 -8.35 12.72 24.70
N ARG A 128 -9.46 13.22 24.13
CA ARG A 128 -9.70 14.66 23.93
C ARG A 128 -9.67 15.42 25.25
N ILE A 129 -10.35 14.91 26.29
CA ILE A 129 -10.36 15.51 27.64
C ILE A 129 -8.97 15.52 28.25
N LYS A 130 -8.22 14.43 28.14
CA LYS A 130 -6.86 14.31 28.66
C LYS A 130 -5.92 15.34 28.02
N LYS A 131 -6.00 15.50 26.69
CA LYS A 131 -5.23 16.50 25.94
C LYS A 131 -5.60 17.94 26.33
N MET A 132 -6.89 18.24 26.52
CA MET A 132 -7.31 19.57 26.99
C MET A 132 -6.75 19.89 28.37
N LYS A 133 -6.78 18.94 29.31
CA LYS A 133 -6.21 19.12 30.66
C LYS A 133 -4.71 19.35 30.61
N GLN A 134 -3.99 18.57 29.80
CA GLN A 134 -2.55 18.74 29.59
C GLN A 134 -2.25 20.16 29.07
N ASN A 135 -2.98 20.62 28.04
CA ASN A 135 -2.80 21.94 27.45
C ASN A 135 -3.14 23.08 28.43
N GLN A 136 -4.16 22.90 29.27
CA GLN A 136 -4.51 23.87 30.30
C GLN A 136 -3.41 24.00 31.34
N ILE A 137 -2.83 22.87 31.77
CA ILE A 137 -1.68 22.84 32.69
C ILE A 137 -0.48 23.51 32.03
N THR A 138 -0.16 23.18 30.78
CA THR A 138 1.00 23.78 30.09
C THR A 138 0.86 25.28 29.91
N ASN A 139 -0.34 25.77 29.55
CA ASN A 139 -0.60 27.21 29.39
C ASN A 139 -0.57 27.97 30.74
N TYR A 140 -0.86 27.28 31.85
CA TYR A 140 -0.74 27.85 33.18
C TYR A 140 0.72 28.02 33.63
N PHE A 141 1.57 27.03 33.34
CA PHE A 141 2.99 27.07 33.72
C PHE A 141 3.88 27.82 32.72
N CYS A 142 3.50 27.88 31.45
CA CYS A 142 4.22 28.56 30.38
C CYS A 142 3.22 29.30 29.48
N PRO A 143 2.71 30.46 29.93
CA PRO A 143 1.88 31.30 29.08
C PRO A 143 2.71 31.80 27.89
N ALA A 144 2.16 31.72 26.69
CA ALA A 144 2.79 32.34 25.53
C ALA A 144 2.65 33.87 25.68
N ASP A 145 3.79 34.59 25.67
CA ASP A 145 3.84 36.06 25.62
C ASP A 145 3.18 36.61 24.34
#